data_AF-A0A369UIK3-F1
#
_entry.id   AF-A0A369UIK3-F1
#
_cell.length_a   1.000
_cell.length_b   1.000
_cell.length_c   1.000
_cell.angle_alpha   90.00
_cell.angle_beta   90.00
_cell.angle_gamma   90.00
#
_symmetry.space_group_name_H-M   'P 1'
#
loop_
_entity.id
_entity.type
_entity.pdbx_description
1 polymer ?
#
loop_
_entity_poly.entity_id
_entity_poly.type
_entity_poly.pdbx_seq_one_letter_code
_entity_poly.pdbx_strand_id
1 'polypeptide(L)'
;MARRIYIPAQVIDDISRHIQSAVRRATEGFWSANEDEDTLTGHLGACLKTGTHTVNVVQDEVSGPWKWSFDYSKFRGRGASATESHLGADGIFELNMDWGYRAEKKSLLFQSKTEWSDSPELVEQSMLLSTWREAAIAIDYKPGGFEAFSIDSVLASRGIRSDAGDGIPLQDALGDYFIKCKVGSTDLSYDARSRRLYWRDTNGLRVGVQFSVPHRMRLKVQAPVRGQFVDKEILPAEIHQHRMEVAPEEMLMPVLSSATKKPKEMKRALAKTYHPDRYDAYEQLFRDLANRRMQEINAAADELKKRGDF
;
A
#
# COMPACT_ATOMS: atom_id res chain seq x y z
N MET A 1 -15.19 -3.02 8.37
CA MET A 1 -15.06 -3.39 6.94
C MET A 1 -14.54 -2.16 6.22
N ALA A 2 -13.40 -2.27 5.52
CA ALA A 2 -12.81 -1.12 4.84
C ALA A 2 -13.85 -0.52 3.88
N ARG A 3 -14.10 0.78 4.01
CA ARG A 3 -15.13 1.45 3.21
C ARG A 3 -14.70 1.44 1.75
N ARG A 4 -15.40 0.66 0.91
CA ARG A 4 -15.20 0.70 -0.53
C ARG A 4 -15.69 2.05 -1.05
N ILE A 5 -14.82 2.74 -1.75
CA ILE A 5 -15.22 3.96 -2.43
C ILE A 5 -15.98 3.56 -3.67
N TYR A 6 -17.18 4.10 -3.81
CA TYR A 6 -17.90 4.01 -5.07
C TYR A 6 -17.28 5.01 -6.05
N ILE A 7 -16.91 4.53 -7.24
CA ILE A 7 -16.30 5.33 -8.31
C ILE A 7 -17.08 5.03 -9.61
N PRO A 8 -17.73 6.04 -10.22
CA PRO A 8 -18.41 5.87 -11.50
C PRO A 8 -17.51 5.33 -12.60
N ALA A 9 -18.06 4.53 -13.53
CA ALA A 9 -17.27 3.91 -14.60
C ALA A 9 -16.50 4.95 -15.44
N GLN A 10 -17.13 6.10 -15.72
CA GLN A 10 -16.51 7.21 -16.47
C GLN A 10 -15.29 7.79 -15.75
N VAL A 11 -15.31 7.83 -14.41
CA VAL A 11 -14.19 8.30 -13.59
C VAL A 11 -13.10 7.23 -13.54
N ILE A 12 -13.47 5.95 -13.41
CA ILE A 12 -12.52 4.81 -13.48
C ILE A 12 -11.77 4.83 -14.81
N ASP A 13 -12.46 4.99 -15.93
CA ASP A 13 -11.86 5.00 -17.27
C ASP A 13 -10.89 6.18 -17.43
N ASP A 14 -11.26 7.35 -16.91
CA ASP A 14 -10.41 8.53 -16.96
C ASP A 14 -9.12 8.36 -16.17
N ILE A 15 -9.22 7.87 -14.92
CA ILE A 15 -8.04 7.56 -14.08
C ILE A 15 -7.20 6.46 -14.73
N SER A 16 -7.82 5.40 -15.28
CA SER A 16 -7.11 4.27 -15.89
C SER A 16 -6.30 4.71 -17.11
N ARG A 17 -6.84 5.58 -17.97
CA ARG A 17 -6.10 6.17 -19.10
C ARG A 17 -4.90 6.99 -18.63
N HIS A 18 -5.06 7.77 -17.56
CA HIS A 18 -3.95 8.52 -16.97
C HIS A 18 -2.86 7.59 -16.45
N ILE A 19 -3.22 6.55 -15.68
CA ILE A 19 -2.25 5.58 -15.13
C ILE A 19 -1.50 4.84 -16.24
N GLN A 20 -2.21 4.34 -17.26
CA GLN A 20 -1.58 3.67 -18.40
C GLN A 20 -0.59 4.58 -19.12
N SER A 21 -0.98 5.83 -19.39
CA SER A 21 -0.11 6.83 -20.01
C SER A 21 1.09 7.19 -19.13
N ALA A 22 0.87 7.34 -17.82
CA ALA A 22 1.90 7.69 -16.85
C ALA A 22 2.95 6.57 -16.68
N VAL A 23 2.51 5.32 -16.49
CA VAL A 23 3.40 4.17 -16.34
C VAL A 23 4.18 3.95 -17.63
N ARG A 24 3.54 4.06 -18.81
CA ARG A 24 4.25 3.94 -20.10
C ARG A 24 5.38 4.98 -20.22
N ARG A 25 5.10 6.25 -19.94
CA ARG A 25 6.14 7.32 -19.96
C ARG A 25 7.27 7.03 -18.98
N ALA A 26 6.95 6.52 -17.79
CA ALA A 26 7.95 6.18 -16.78
C ALA A 26 8.85 5.01 -17.24
N THR A 27 8.27 4.01 -17.92
CA THR A 27 9.02 2.91 -18.54
C THR A 27 9.88 3.39 -19.71
N GLU A 28 9.37 4.26 -20.59
CA GLU A 28 10.16 4.88 -21.67
C GLU A 28 11.35 5.68 -21.12
N GLY A 29 11.18 6.32 -19.97
CA GLY A 29 12.22 7.05 -19.24
C GLY A 29 13.18 6.18 -18.42
N PHE A 30 13.02 4.85 -18.40
CA PHE A 30 13.77 3.95 -17.51
C PHE A 30 15.28 4.19 -17.58
N TRP A 31 15.88 4.13 -18.77
CA TRP A 31 17.33 4.28 -18.94
C TRP A 31 17.85 5.65 -18.50
N SER A 32 17.02 6.69 -18.52
CA SER A 32 17.40 8.03 -18.05
C SER A 32 17.34 8.18 -16.53
N ALA A 33 16.65 7.26 -15.84
CA ALA A 33 16.40 7.33 -14.41
C ALA A 33 16.99 6.14 -13.62
N ASN A 34 17.49 5.10 -14.29
CA ASN A 34 17.96 3.83 -13.70
C ASN A 34 19.32 3.92 -12.96
N GLU A 35 19.91 5.10 -12.80
CA GLU A 35 21.16 5.23 -12.05
C GLU A 35 20.99 4.89 -10.56
N ASP A 36 19.79 5.12 -10.02
CA ASP A 36 19.42 4.83 -8.63
C ASP A 36 17.93 4.47 -8.56
N GLU A 37 17.57 3.46 -7.76
CA GLU A 37 16.19 3.05 -7.46
C GLU A 37 15.37 4.24 -6.98
N ASP A 38 15.99 5.11 -6.17
CA ASP A 38 15.39 6.33 -5.67
C ASP A 38 14.93 7.27 -6.79
N THR A 39 15.70 7.34 -7.86
CA THR A 39 15.47 8.19 -9.03
C THR A 39 14.36 7.62 -9.90
N LEU A 40 14.34 6.31 -10.12
CA LEU A 40 13.24 5.63 -10.81
C LEU A 40 11.90 5.81 -10.09
N THR A 41 11.89 5.59 -8.78
CA THR A 41 10.71 5.80 -7.94
C THR A 41 10.25 7.27 -7.99
N GLY A 42 11.18 8.21 -7.98
CA GLY A 42 10.89 9.63 -8.16
C GLY A 42 10.29 9.95 -9.53
N HIS A 43 10.84 9.34 -10.59
CA HIS A 43 10.38 9.52 -11.98
C HIS A 43 8.96 8.97 -12.18
N LEU A 44 8.71 7.73 -11.75
CA LEU A 44 7.37 7.13 -11.77
C LEU A 44 6.36 8.00 -11.01
N GLY A 45 6.71 8.42 -9.80
CA GLY A 45 5.87 9.29 -8.97
C GLY A 45 5.55 10.61 -9.67
N ALA A 46 6.52 11.23 -10.34
CA ALA A 46 6.31 12.45 -11.12
C ALA A 46 5.39 12.24 -12.33
N CYS A 47 5.49 11.09 -13.01
CA CYS A 47 4.61 10.75 -14.13
C CYS A 47 3.16 10.48 -13.70
N LEU A 48 2.97 9.83 -12.54
CA LEU A 48 1.65 9.52 -11.96
C LEU A 48 1.00 10.75 -11.33
N LYS A 49 1.78 11.66 -10.77
CA LYS A 49 1.24 12.86 -10.12
C LYS A 49 0.46 13.70 -11.11
N THR A 50 -0.70 14.19 -10.68
CA THR A 50 -1.51 15.06 -11.51
C THR A 50 -2.24 16.14 -10.72
N GLY A 51 -2.65 17.20 -11.41
CA GLY A 51 -3.56 18.20 -10.86
C GLY A 51 -4.97 17.65 -10.70
N THR A 52 -5.92 18.53 -10.37
CA THR A 52 -7.32 18.13 -10.30
C THR A 52 -7.92 17.96 -11.69
N HIS A 53 -8.39 16.76 -12.00
CA HIS A 53 -9.23 16.46 -13.15
C HIS A 53 -10.69 16.61 -12.77
N THR A 54 -11.56 16.92 -13.73
CA THR A 54 -13.01 16.97 -13.52
C THR A 54 -13.70 16.14 -14.59
N VAL A 55 -14.49 15.17 -14.16
CA VAL A 55 -15.31 14.29 -15.02
C VAL A 55 -16.77 14.57 -14.71
N ASN A 56 -17.55 14.94 -15.72
CA ASN A 56 -18.98 15.16 -15.55
C ASN A 56 -19.73 13.85 -15.76
N VAL A 57 -20.21 13.25 -14.67
CA VAL A 57 -20.93 11.99 -14.68
C VAL A 57 -22.40 12.22 -15.00
N VAL A 58 -22.89 11.65 -16.11
CA VAL A 58 -24.23 11.95 -16.65
C VAL A 58 -25.27 10.91 -16.23
N GLN A 59 -24.91 9.62 -16.25
CA GLN A 59 -25.83 8.49 -16.00
C GLN A 59 -25.17 7.48 -15.06
N ASP A 60 -25.21 7.75 -13.76
CA ASP A 60 -24.76 6.82 -12.74
C ASP A 60 -25.52 7.05 -11.41
N GLU A 61 -25.25 6.26 -10.37
CA GLU A 61 -25.89 6.41 -9.05
C GLU A 61 -25.67 7.82 -8.48
N VAL A 62 -24.50 8.41 -8.77
CA VAL A 62 -24.12 9.75 -8.34
C VAL A 62 -23.66 10.58 -9.53
N SER A 63 -24.62 11.25 -10.19
CA SER A 63 -24.37 12.18 -11.29
C SER A 63 -23.78 13.52 -10.81
N GLY A 64 -23.14 14.24 -11.73
CA GLY A 64 -22.56 15.55 -11.51
C GLY A 64 -21.03 15.58 -11.67
N PRO A 65 -20.39 16.69 -11.29
CA PRO A 65 -18.95 16.83 -11.42
C PRO A 65 -18.22 16.01 -10.35
N TRP A 66 -17.44 15.04 -10.81
CA TRP A 66 -16.46 14.32 -10.01
C TRP A 66 -15.09 14.92 -10.23
N LYS A 67 -14.38 15.22 -9.15
CA LYS A 67 -13.01 15.71 -9.20
C LYS A 67 -12.09 14.65 -8.65
N TRP A 68 -10.97 14.42 -9.32
CA TRP A 68 -9.98 13.48 -8.82
C TRP A 68 -8.56 14.01 -9.04
N SER A 69 -7.63 13.56 -8.21
CA SER A 69 -6.20 13.76 -8.41
C SER A 69 -5.42 12.56 -7.87
N PHE A 70 -4.27 12.32 -8.47
CA PHE A 70 -3.34 11.28 -8.04
C PHE A 70 -2.08 11.95 -7.53
N ASP A 71 -1.68 11.64 -6.29
CA ASP A 71 -0.45 12.12 -5.68
C ASP A 71 0.43 10.94 -5.25
N TYR A 72 1.68 11.26 -5.00
CA TYR A 72 2.69 10.33 -4.54
C TYR A 72 3.56 11.02 -3.49
N SER A 73 3.89 10.31 -2.42
CA SER A 73 4.85 10.76 -1.43
C SER A 73 5.89 9.69 -1.15
N LYS A 74 7.16 10.07 -1.24
CA LYS A 74 8.29 9.23 -0.87
C LYS A 74 8.61 9.34 0.62
N PHE A 75 8.83 8.21 1.27
CA PHE A 75 9.44 8.14 2.59
C PHE A 75 10.97 8.19 2.46
N ARG A 76 11.65 8.97 3.31
CA ARG A 76 13.11 9.11 3.19
C ARG A 76 13.82 7.97 3.94
N GLY A 77 14.74 7.30 3.25
CA GLY A 77 15.40 6.07 3.69
C GLY A 77 16.80 6.17 4.31
N ARG A 78 17.34 7.35 4.65
CA ARG A 78 18.75 7.45 5.11
C ARG A 78 18.89 7.71 6.61
N GLY A 79 19.63 6.81 7.29
CA GLY A 79 20.06 6.95 8.69
C GLY A 79 19.39 5.96 9.66
N ALA A 80 19.91 5.86 10.88
CA ALA A 80 19.46 4.93 11.93
C ALA A 80 18.02 5.16 12.44
N SER A 81 17.32 6.17 11.94
CA SER A 81 15.90 6.47 12.24
C SER A 81 15.13 6.79 10.96
N ALA A 82 15.56 6.19 9.85
CA ALA A 82 14.88 6.31 8.58
C ALA A 82 13.42 5.86 8.73
N THR A 83 12.51 6.56 8.07
CA THR A 83 11.10 6.16 8.05
C THR A 83 10.93 4.76 7.49
N GLU A 84 11.71 4.44 6.47
CA GLU A 84 11.70 3.16 5.77
C GLU A 84 12.03 1.98 6.69
N SER A 85 12.99 2.11 7.61
CA SER A 85 13.37 1.02 8.53
C SER A 85 12.27 0.63 9.51
N HIS A 86 11.26 1.50 9.69
CA HIS A 86 10.10 1.24 10.53
C HIS A 86 8.85 0.85 9.74
N LEU A 87 8.76 1.25 8.46
CA LEU A 87 7.59 0.98 7.63
C LEU A 87 7.77 -0.21 6.69
N GLY A 88 8.97 -0.42 6.19
CA GLY A 88 9.27 -1.29 5.05
C GLY A 88 8.74 -0.75 3.72
N ALA A 89 8.48 0.56 3.63
CA ALA A 89 7.91 1.20 2.45
C ALA A 89 8.80 2.35 1.96
N ASP A 90 8.97 2.44 0.64
CA ASP A 90 9.62 3.57 -0.03
C ASP A 90 8.66 4.75 -0.17
N GLY A 91 7.36 4.48 -0.25
CA GLY A 91 6.39 5.55 -0.42
C GLY A 91 4.94 5.10 -0.43
N ILE A 92 4.09 6.06 -0.80
CA ILE A 92 2.63 5.91 -0.79
C ILE A 92 2.01 6.62 -2.00
N PHE A 93 1.17 5.89 -2.73
CA PHE A 93 0.27 6.47 -3.72
C PHE A 93 -1.02 6.93 -3.06
N GLU A 94 -1.55 8.08 -3.45
CA GLU A 94 -2.79 8.64 -2.93
C GLU A 94 -3.73 9.07 -4.05
N LEU A 95 -4.92 8.48 -4.11
CA LEU A 95 -6.02 8.92 -4.96
C LEU A 95 -6.95 9.79 -4.12
N ASN A 96 -7.10 11.06 -4.48
CA ASN A 96 -8.06 11.97 -3.86
C ASN A 96 -9.26 12.11 -4.79
N MET A 97 -10.46 12.08 -4.24
CA MET A 97 -11.71 12.24 -4.98
C MET A 97 -12.68 13.14 -4.23
N ASP A 98 -13.25 14.10 -4.94
CA ASP A 98 -14.28 15.00 -4.42
C ASP A 98 -15.52 14.95 -5.32
N TRP A 99 -16.71 14.82 -4.72
CA TRP A 99 -17.98 14.93 -5.43
C TRP A 99 -19.06 15.48 -4.50
N GLY A 100 -19.78 16.51 -4.96
CA GLY A 100 -20.72 17.26 -4.12
C GLY A 100 -20.04 17.77 -2.84
N TYR A 101 -20.44 17.23 -1.68
CA TYR A 101 -19.88 17.55 -0.36
C TYR A 101 -18.96 16.47 0.21
N ARG A 102 -18.71 15.39 -0.53
CA ARG A 102 -17.84 14.30 -0.09
C ARG A 102 -16.43 14.50 -0.62
N ALA A 103 -15.46 14.22 0.24
CA ALA A 103 -14.05 14.13 -0.09
C ALA A 103 -13.57 12.79 0.46
N GLU A 104 -13.05 11.93 -0.40
CA GLU A 104 -12.48 10.64 -0.03
C GLU A 104 -11.03 10.56 -0.54
N LYS A 105 -10.17 9.95 0.28
CA LYS A 105 -8.79 9.67 -0.05
C LYS A 105 -8.58 8.18 0.05
N LYS A 106 -7.86 7.61 -0.90
CA LYS A 106 -7.42 6.23 -0.89
C LYS A 106 -5.91 6.16 -1.00
N SER A 107 -5.29 5.29 -0.22
CA SER A 107 -3.84 5.15 -0.21
C SER A 107 -3.36 3.72 -0.41
N LEU A 108 -2.18 3.58 -0.99
CA LEU A 108 -1.48 2.33 -1.24
C LEU A 108 0.01 2.51 -0.96
N LEU A 109 0.54 1.81 0.04
CA LEU A 109 1.97 1.75 0.31
C LEU A 109 2.65 0.91 -0.76
N PHE A 110 3.92 1.21 -1.02
CA PHE A 110 4.75 0.34 -1.81
C PHE A 110 6.20 0.32 -1.35
N GLN A 111 6.84 -0.81 -1.59
CA GLN A 111 8.29 -0.96 -1.64
C GLN A 111 8.70 -1.16 -3.09
N SER A 112 9.81 -0.58 -3.51
CA SER A 112 10.36 -0.74 -4.85
C SER A 112 11.70 -1.46 -4.83
N LYS A 113 12.00 -2.13 -5.95
CA LYS A 113 13.31 -2.69 -6.32
C LYS A 113 13.54 -2.53 -7.81
N THR A 114 14.79 -2.37 -8.21
CA THR A 114 15.21 -2.42 -9.62
C THR A 114 15.71 -3.81 -9.97
N GLU A 115 15.12 -4.43 -10.99
CA GLU A 115 15.51 -5.73 -11.55
C GLU A 115 15.85 -6.77 -10.48
N TRP A 116 14.97 -6.90 -9.48
CA TRP A 116 15.24 -7.72 -8.32
C TRP A 116 15.35 -9.20 -8.72
N SER A 117 16.37 -9.89 -8.20
CA SER A 117 16.59 -11.33 -8.40
C SER A 117 16.47 -12.11 -7.09
N ASP A 118 17.26 -11.75 -6.09
CA ASP A 118 17.21 -12.26 -4.71
C ASP A 118 17.48 -11.09 -3.76
N SER A 119 16.56 -10.82 -2.83
CA SER A 119 16.73 -9.75 -1.83
C SER A 119 16.14 -10.17 -0.48
N PRO A 120 16.99 -10.59 0.47
CA PRO A 120 16.60 -10.81 1.85
C PRO A 120 16.02 -9.54 2.52
N GLU A 121 16.52 -8.36 2.15
CA GLU A 121 16.03 -7.08 2.66
C GLU A 121 14.57 -6.84 2.26
N LEU A 122 14.19 -7.24 1.04
CA LEU A 122 12.81 -7.13 0.58
C LEU A 122 11.86 -8.03 1.40
N VAL A 123 12.35 -9.14 1.97
CA VAL A 123 11.58 -9.98 2.91
C VAL A 123 11.31 -9.23 4.20
N GLU A 124 12.33 -8.57 4.76
CA GLU A 124 12.20 -7.76 5.98
C GLU A 124 11.22 -6.60 5.75
N GLN A 125 11.41 -5.84 4.67
CA GLN A 125 10.52 -4.75 4.28
C GLN A 125 9.07 -5.23 4.08
N SER A 126 8.87 -6.36 3.40
CA SER A 126 7.54 -6.96 3.20
C SER A 126 6.91 -7.45 4.51
N MET A 127 7.72 -7.90 5.48
CA MET A 127 7.23 -8.29 6.80
C MET A 127 6.77 -7.07 7.61
N LEU A 128 7.48 -5.93 7.54
CA LEU A 128 7.03 -4.67 8.15
C LEU A 128 5.71 -4.19 7.51
N LEU A 129 5.65 -4.22 6.17
CA LEU A 129 4.45 -3.88 5.38
C LEU A 129 3.24 -4.76 5.67
N SER A 130 3.43 -5.96 6.27
CA SER A 130 2.30 -6.82 6.68
C SER A 130 1.32 -6.15 7.64
N THR A 131 1.75 -5.07 8.30
CA THR A 131 0.90 -4.17 9.11
C THR A 131 -0.21 -3.51 8.31
N TRP A 132 -0.03 -3.35 7.00
CA TRP A 132 -0.98 -2.82 6.03
C TRP A 132 -1.12 -3.74 4.83
N ARG A 133 -1.11 -5.06 5.03
CA ARG A 133 -1.06 -6.08 3.96
C ARG A 133 -2.03 -5.81 2.79
N GLU A 134 -3.24 -5.38 3.07
CA GLU A 134 -4.28 -5.13 2.06
C GLU A 134 -4.10 -3.79 1.33
N ALA A 135 -3.21 -2.93 1.83
CA ALA A 135 -2.87 -1.63 1.30
C ALA A 135 -1.36 -1.48 1.06
N ALA A 136 -0.68 -2.57 0.71
CA ALA A 136 0.75 -2.59 0.39
C ALA A 136 1.06 -3.51 -0.80
N ILE A 137 2.01 -3.09 -1.64
CA ILE A 137 2.54 -3.88 -2.77
C ILE A 137 4.07 -3.77 -2.82
N ALA A 138 4.72 -4.68 -3.54
CA ALA A 138 6.10 -4.51 -3.98
C ALA A 138 6.14 -4.20 -5.48
N ILE A 139 7.06 -3.36 -5.93
CA ILE A 139 7.24 -2.96 -7.32
C ILE A 139 8.64 -3.37 -7.78
N ASP A 140 8.71 -4.03 -8.94
CA ASP A 140 9.95 -4.42 -9.61
C ASP A 140 10.08 -3.59 -10.90
N TYR A 141 11.07 -2.71 -10.96
CA TYR A 141 11.35 -1.89 -12.13
C TYR A 141 12.23 -2.66 -13.11
N LYS A 142 11.76 -2.84 -14.34
CA LYS A 142 12.54 -3.43 -15.43
C LYS A 142 12.52 -2.53 -16.67
N PRO A 143 13.52 -2.65 -17.56
CA PRO A 143 13.53 -1.93 -18.83
C PRO A 143 12.29 -2.19 -19.70
N GLY A 144 11.73 -3.40 -19.64
CA GLY A 144 10.58 -3.82 -20.44
C GLY A 144 9.21 -3.45 -19.85
N GLY A 145 9.17 -2.94 -18.62
CA GLY A 145 7.93 -2.66 -17.91
C GLY A 145 8.09 -2.76 -16.41
N PHE A 146 7.19 -2.12 -15.67
CA PHE A 146 7.16 -2.20 -14.21
C PHE A 146 6.14 -3.24 -13.79
N GLU A 147 6.51 -4.07 -12.82
CA GLU A 147 5.68 -5.16 -12.32
C GLU A 147 5.35 -4.92 -10.85
N ALA A 148 4.17 -5.36 -10.42
CA ALA A 148 3.72 -5.32 -9.04
C ALA A 148 3.51 -6.73 -8.51
N PHE A 149 3.89 -6.92 -7.25
CA PHE A 149 3.77 -8.16 -6.49
C PHE A 149 3.00 -7.91 -5.20
N SER A 150 2.22 -8.90 -4.78
CA SER A 150 1.71 -8.90 -3.41
C SER A 150 2.87 -9.11 -2.44
N ILE A 151 2.81 -8.50 -1.26
CA ILE A 151 3.80 -8.76 -0.21
C ILE A 151 3.78 -10.25 0.22
N ASP A 152 2.63 -10.93 0.11
CA ASP A 152 2.51 -12.36 0.38
C ASP A 152 3.34 -13.20 -0.58
N SER A 153 3.37 -12.83 -1.87
CA SER A 153 4.17 -13.51 -2.90
C SER A 153 5.65 -13.39 -2.60
N VAL A 154 6.11 -12.19 -2.24
CA VAL A 154 7.49 -11.90 -1.86
C VAL A 154 7.90 -12.68 -0.62
N LEU A 155 7.07 -12.70 0.42
CA LEU A 155 7.33 -13.45 1.66
C LEU A 155 7.31 -14.97 1.42
N ALA A 156 6.38 -15.44 0.58
CA ALA A 156 6.26 -16.84 0.22
C ALA A 156 7.50 -17.34 -0.55
N SER A 157 8.07 -16.50 -1.41
CA SER A 157 9.28 -16.77 -2.19
C SER A 157 10.58 -16.48 -1.44
N ARG A 158 10.50 -15.93 -0.22
CA ARG A 158 11.66 -15.48 0.57
C ARG A 158 12.52 -14.46 -0.17
N GLY A 159 11.89 -13.58 -0.94
CA GLY A 159 12.60 -12.54 -1.67
C GLY A 159 13.31 -13.06 -2.92
N ILE A 160 13.06 -14.31 -3.35
CA ILE A 160 13.55 -14.82 -4.64
C ILE A 160 12.51 -14.48 -5.71
N ARG A 161 12.92 -13.75 -6.76
CA ARG A 161 12.03 -13.23 -7.81
C ARG A 161 11.39 -14.34 -8.64
N SER A 162 12.16 -15.36 -9.03
CA SER A 162 11.66 -16.49 -9.83
C SER A 162 10.54 -17.26 -9.11
N ASP A 163 10.60 -17.29 -7.79
CA ASP A 163 9.71 -18.08 -6.94
C ASP A 163 8.49 -17.26 -6.47
N ALA A 164 8.49 -15.94 -6.68
CA ALA A 164 7.38 -15.04 -6.35
C ALA A 164 6.19 -15.17 -7.31
N GLY A 165 6.36 -15.92 -8.40
CA GLY A 165 5.40 -16.05 -9.50
C GLY A 165 5.49 -14.89 -10.50
N ASP A 166 4.47 -14.80 -11.34
CA ASP A 166 4.39 -13.75 -12.36
C ASP A 166 3.92 -12.44 -11.71
N GLY A 167 4.68 -11.37 -11.98
CA GLY A 167 4.27 -10.03 -11.62
C GLY A 167 3.10 -9.57 -12.48
N ILE A 168 2.25 -8.72 -11.91
CA ILE A 168 1.21 -8.05 -12.68
C ILE A 168 1.79 -6.74 -13.21
N PRO A 169 1.59 -6.35 -14.48
CA PRO A 169 2.01 -5.03 -14.94
C PRO A 169 1.47 -3.92 -14.02
N LEU A 170 2.31 -2.95 -13.66
CA LEU A 170 1.99 -1.96 -12.64
C LEU A 170 0.72 -1.16 -12.99
N GLN A 171 0.51 -0.84 -14.26
CA GLN A 171 -0.70 -0.17 -14.72
C GLN A 171 -1.98 -0.99 -14.44
N ASP A 172 -1.90 -2.31 -14.51
CA ASP A 172 -3.03 -3.21 -14.24
C ASP A 172 -3.21 -3.37 -12.73
N ALA A 173 -2.13 -3.45 -11.96
CA ALA A 173 -2.20 -3.45 -10.50
C ALA A 173 -2.87 -2.17 -9.96
N LEU A 174 -2.49 -1.00 -10.49
CA LEU A 174 -3.10 0.26 -10.09
C LEU A 174 -4.53 0.41 -10.67
N GLY A 175 -4.76 0.03 -11.93
CA GLY A 175 -6.05 0.16 -12.59
C GLY A 175 -7.11 -0.83 -12.08
N ASP A 176 -6.79 -2.13 -12.10
CA ASP A 176 -7.76 -3.21 -11.84
C ASP A 176 -7.86 -3.64 -10.37
N TYR A 177 -6.89 -3.27 -9.54
CA TYR A 177 -6.90 -3.59 -8.12
C TYR A 177 -7.00 -2.35 -7.24
N PHE A 178 -6.16 -1.34 -7.46
CA PHE A 178 -6.20 -0.14 -6.61
C PHE A 178 -7.43 0.71 -6.89
N ILE A 179 -7.72 1.13 -8.13
CA ILE A 179 -8.93 1.95 -8.41
C ILE A 179 -10.20 1.16 -8.05
N LYS A 180 -10.29 -0.12 -8.44
CA LYS A 180 -11.45 -0.99 -8.20
C LYS A 180 -11.60 -1.51 -6.77
N CYS A 181 -10.88 -0.94 -5.80
CA CYS A 181 -11.04 -1.28 -4.39
C CYS A 181 -10.82 -2.75 -4.00
N LYS A 182 -9.86 -3.41 -4.69
CA LYS A 182 -9.34 -4.72 -4.29
C LYS A 182 -8.08 -4.62 -3.43
N VAL A 183 -7.30 -3.55 -3.58
CA VAL A 183 -6.17 -3.20 -2.72
C VAL A 183 -6.19 -1.71 -2.36
N GLY A 184 -5.47 -1.32 -1.32
CA GLY A 184 -5.44 0.04 -0.78
C GLY A 184 -6.56 0.29 0.23
N SER A 185 -6.43 1.35 1.02
CA SER A 185 -7.37 1.67 2.10
C SER A 185 -7.75 3.15 2.12
N THR A 186 -8.97 3.45 2.54
CA THR A 186 -9.46 4.81 2.82
C THR A 186 -9.12 5.28 4.22
N ASP A 187 -8.81 4.36 5.12
CA ASP A 187 -8.42 4.69 6.48
C ASP A 187 -6.93 5.01 6.56
N LEU A 188 -6.13 4.58 5.59
CA LEU A 188 -4.72 4.93 5.44
C LEU A 188 -4.56 6.29 4.75
N SER A 189 -3.74 7.18 5.31
CA SER A 189 -3.36 8.42 4.64
C SER A 189 -2.04 8.98 5.16
N TYR A 190 -1.34 9.73 4.31
CA TYR A 190 -0.10 10.41 4.70
C TYR A 190 -0.25 11.93 4.58
N ASP A 191 0.22 12.65 5.58
CA ASP A 191 0.39 14.10 5.52
C ASP A 191 1.88 14.40 5.38
N ALA A 192 2.32 14.73 4.16
CA ALA A 192 3.71 15.05 3.87
C ALA A 192 4.23 16.31 4.58
N ARG A 193 3.33 17.24 4.99
CA ARG A 193 3.73 18.49 5.68
C ARG A 193 4.08 18.22 7.12
N SER A 194 3.23 17.48 7.83
CA SER A 194 3.47 17.08 9.22
C SER A 194 4.32 15.81 9.34
N ARG A 195 4.49 15.08 8.23
CA ARG A 195 5.19 13.79 8.09
C ARG A 195 4.58 12.74 8.97
N ARG A 196 3.26 12.62 8.86
CA ARG A 196 2.47 11.72 9.68
C ARG A 196 1.74 10.73 8.81
N LEU A 197 1.90 9.46 9.13
CA LEU A 197 1.10 8.38 8.58
C LEU A 197 -0.03 8.08 9.56
N TYR A 198 -1.26 8.04 9.05
CA TYR A 198 -2.45 7.76 9.83
C TYR A 198 -3.14 6.52 9.30
N TRP A 199 -3.67 5.69 10.20
CA TRP A 199 -4.55 4.58 9.85
C TRP A 199 -5.50 4.26 10.99
N ARG A 200 -6.55 3.49 10.70
CA ARG A 200 -7.41 2.89 11.71
C ARG A 200 -6.87 1.51 12.07
N ASP A 201 -6.64 1.26 13.36
CA ASP A 201 -6.15 -0.03 13.84
C ASP A 201 -7.28 -1.04 14.07
N THR A 202 -6.93 -2.30 14.36
CA THR A 202 -7.89 -3.39 14.63
C THR A 202 -8.80 -3.16 15.84
N ASN A 203 -8.49 -2.19 16.71
CA ASN A 203 -9.35 -1.78 17.82
C ASN A 203 -10.29 -0.62 17.42
N GLY A 204 -10.28 -0.22 16.15
CA GLY A 204 -11.05 0.90 15.62
C GLY A 204 -10.47 2.28 15.93
N LEU A 205 -9.29 2.36 16.56
CA LEU A 205 -8.64 3.62 16.91
C LEU A 205 -7.93 4.19 15.69
N ARG A 206 -8.11 5.49 15.43
CA ARG A 206 -7.30 6.22 14.46
C ARG A 206 -5.97 6.59 15.08
N VAL A 207 -4.93 5.86 14.70
CA VAL A 207 -3.57 6.09 15.18
C VAL A 207 -2.78 6.94 14.19
N GLY A 208 -1.79 7.67 14.70
CA GLY A 208 -0.87 8.46 13.91
C GLY A 208 0.56 8.25 14.37
N VAL A 209 1.50 8.16 13.43
CA VAL A 209 2.93 8.14 13.74
C VAL A 209 3.63 9.27 13.00
N GLN A 210 4.46 10.02 13.71
CA GLN A 210 5.26 11.11 13.14
C GLN A 210 6.69 10.66 12.90
N PHE A 211 7.21 10.90 11.70
CA PHE A 211 8.58 10.59 11.37
C PHE A 211 9.50 11.81 11.45
N SER A 212 10.63 11.64 12.14
CA SER A 212 11.69 12.63 12.20
C SER A 212 12.57 12.52 10.97
N VAL A 213 12.58 13.55 10.12
CA VAL A 213 13.67 13.72 9.14
C VAL A 213 14.41 15.02 9.51
N PRO A 214 15.71 14.97 9.79
CA PRO A 214 16.49 16.17 10.08
C PRO A 214 16.39 17.12 8.88
N HIS A 215 15.79 18.29 9.08
CA HIS A 215 15.69 19.33 8.05
C HIS A 215 16.97 20.16 8.01
N ARG A 216 17.41 20.56 6.81
CA ARG A 216 18.44 21.62 6.66
C ARG A 216 17.86 23.04 6.71
N MET A 217 16.55 23.20 6.53
CA MET A 217 15.84 24.49 6.60
C MET A 217 14.37 24.30 7.02
N ARG A 218 13.83 25.19 7.85
CA ARG A 218 12.43 25.17 8.32
C ARG A 218 11.78 26.54 8.17
N LEU A 219 10.80 26.66 7.29
CA LEU A 219 9.90 27.82 7.22
C LEU A 219 8.59 27.44 7.93
N LYS A 220 8.25 28.12 9.02
CA LYS A 220 7.03 27.87 9.81
C LYS A 220 5.90 28.73 9.27
N VAL A 221 5.06 28.16 8.42
CA VAL A 221 3.79 28.77 7.98
C VAL A 221 2.65 28.10 8.75
N GLN A 222 1.90 28.88 9.53
CA GLN A 222 0.80 28.38 10.34
C GLN A 222 -0.53 28.67 9.60
N ALA A 223 -1.05 27.67 8.89
CA ALA A 223 -2.39 27.75 8.32
C ALA A 223 -3.45 27.44 9.39
N PRO A 224 -4.70 27.92 9.27
CA PRO A 224 -5.80 27.46 10.11
C PRO A 224 -5.95 25.94 9.99
N VAL A 225 -5.96 25.28 11.15
CA VAL A 225 -5.80 23.83 11.29
C VAL A 225 -7.07 23.13 10.83
N ARG A 226 -7.07 22.53 9.63
CA ARG A 226 -7.90 21.34 9.35
C ARG A 226 -7.05 20.11 9.69
N GLY A 227 -6.83 19.89 10.98
CA GLY A 227 -6.11 18.72 11.46
C GLY A 227 -6.98 17.48 11.22
N GLN A 228 -6.38 16.39 10.73
CA GLN A 228 -7.05 15.11 10.86
C GLN A 228 -7.14 14.77 12.34
N PHE A 229 -8.32 14.32 12.78
CA PHE A 229 -8.51 13.84 14.14
C PHE A 229 -7.72 12.54 14.32
N VAL A 230 -6.99 12.42 15.42
CA VAL A 230 -6.19 11.23 15.79
C VAL A 230 -6.59 10.87 17.21
N ASP A 231 -6.94 9.60 17.43
CA ASP A 231 -7.28 9.10 18.76
C ASP A 231 -6.00 8.88 19.60
N LYS A 232 -4.93 8.39 18.96
CA LYS A 232 -3.63 8.12 19.62
C LYS A 232 -2.45 8.41 18.68
N GLU A 233 -1.55 9.28 19.13
CA GLU A 233 -0.21 9.38 18.53
C GLU A 233 0.68 8.28 19.11
N ILE A 234 1.36 7.54 18.25
CA ILE A 234 2.21 6.40 18.64
C ILE A 234 3.66 6.63 18.22
N LEU A 235 4.58 5.95 18.89
CA LEU A 235 6.00 5.96 18.55
C LEU A 235 6.28 5.02 17.36
N PRO A 236 7.35 5.26 16.57
CA PRO A 236 7.73 4.36 15.49
C PRO A 236 7.90 2.88 15.91
N ALA A 237 8.42 2.63 17.11
CA ALA A 237 8.55 1.26 17.64
C ALA A 237 7.21 0.57 17.96
N GLU A 238 6.12 1.33 18.07
CA GLU A 238 4.78 0.81 18.36
C GLU A 238 3.97 0.51 17.09
N ILE A 239 4.43 0.94 15.90
CA ILE A 239 3.70 0.83 14.62
C ILE A 239 3.08 -0.56 14.45
N HIS A 240 3.88 -1.61 14.61
CA HIS A 240 3.44 -2.98 14.33
C HIS A 240 2.62 -3.63 15.46
N GLN A 241 2.38 -2.90 16.55
CA GLN A 241 1.38 -3.26 17.57
C GLN A 241 -0.02 -2.78 17.16
N HIS A 242 -0.10 -1.87 16.19
CA HIS A 242 -1.33 -1.29 15.67
C HIS A 242 -1.57 -1.74 14.23
N ARG A 243 -1.98 -3.00 14.05
CA ARG A 243 -2.37 -3.55 12.73
C ARG A 243 -3.52 -2.74 12.14
N MET A 244 -3.44 -2.34 10.86
CA MET A 244 -4.57 -1.73 10.15
C MET A 244 -5.81 -2.64 10.18
N GLU A 245 -6.96 -2.06 10.49
CA GLU A 245 -8.25 -2.75 10.52
C GLU A 245 -8.53 -3.43 9.18
N VAL A 246 -9.00 -4.67 9.23
CA VAL A 246 -9.34 -5.47 8.05
C VAL A 246 -10.47 -6.44 8.39
N ALA A 247 -11.39 -6.66 7.46
CA ALA A 247 -12.45 -7.64 7.66
C ALA A 247 -11.90 -9.09 7.59
N PRO A 248 -12.51 -10.07 8.28
CA PRO A 248 -12.06 -11.46 8.22
C PRO A 248 -11.96 -12.03 6.79
N GLU A 249 -12.89 -11.64 5.91
CA GLU A 249 -12.92 -12.04 4.50
C GLU A 249 -11.72 -11.47 3.73
N GLU A 250 -11.37 -10.21 4.00
CA GLU A 250 -10.25 -9.51 3.37
C GLU A 250 -8.89 -10.05 3.87
N MET A 251 -8.80 -10.42 5.16
CA MET A 251 -7.61 -11.05 5.73
C MET A 251 -7.26 -12.37 5.01
N LEU A 252 -8.26 -13.14 4.59
CA LEU A 252 -8.05 -14.40 3.85
C LEU A 252 -8.18 -14.24 2.32
N MET A 253 -8.26 -13.02 1.80
CA MET A 253 -8.30 -12.77 0.36
C MET A 253 -6.88 -12.80 -0.23
N PRO A 254 -6.65 -13.38 -1.43
CA PRO A 254 -5.39 -13.23 -2.12
C PRO A 254 -5.23 -11.79 -2.64
N VAL A 255 -4.19 -11.09 -2.16
CA VAL A 255 -3.86 -9.73 -2.60
C VAL A 255 -3.23 -9.81 -4.00
N LEU A 256 -3.61 -8.89 -4.90
CA LEU A 256 -3.15 -8.86 -6.29
C LEU A 256 -3.31 -10.21 -7.01
N SER A 257 -4.45 -10.87 -6.84
CA SER A 257 -4.78 -12.06 -7.62
C SER A 257 -6.24 -12.04 -8.05
N SER A 258 -6.50 -12.48 -9.28
CA SER A 258 -7.85 -12.77 -9.76
C SER A 258 -8.33 -14.16 -9.33
N ALA A 259 -7.45 -15.00 -8.79
CA ALA A 259 -7.79 -16.34 -8.37
C ALA A 259 -8.73 -16.31 -7.16
N THR A 260 -9.92 -16.90 -7.32
CA THR A 260 -10.84 -17.14 -6.21
C THR A 260 -10.43 -18.43 -5.52
N LYS A 261 -9.73 -18.30 -4.40
CA LYS A 261 -9.38 -19.44 -3.53
C LYS A 261 -10.37 -19.54 -2.39
N LYS A 262 -10.71 -20.76 -1.98
CA LYS A 262 -11.57 -20.96 -0.81
C LYS A 262 -10.87 -20.42 0.46
N PRO A 263 -11.59 -19.85 1.43
CA PRO A 263 -10.99 -19.32 2.66
C PRO A 263 -10.07 -20.32 3.37
N LYS A 264 -10.45 -21.60 3.39
CA LYS A 264 -9.62 -22.70 3.92
C LYS A 264 -8.27 -22.88 3.21
N GLU A 265 -8.23 -22.74 1.89
CA GLU A 265 -7.00 -22.85 1.10
C GLU A 265 -6.10 -21.64 1.32
N MET A 266 -6.71 -20.45 1.37
CA MET A 266 -5.99 -19.21 1.67
C MET A 266 -5.40 -19.20 3.07
N LYS A 267 -6.15 -19.65 4.08
CA LYS A 267 -5.62 -19.84 5.43
C LYS A 267 -4.36 -20.70 5.42
N ARG A 268 -4.38 -21.83 4.71
CA ARG A 268 -3.22 -22.75 4.63
C ARG A 268 -2.02 -22.09 3.94
N ALA A 269 -2.26 -21.38 2.84
CA ALA A 269 -1.22 -20.65 2.13
C ALA A 269 -0.58 -19.58 3.02
N LEU A 270 -1.39 -18.73 3.65
CA LEU A 270 -0.92 -17.67 4.53
C LEU A 270 -0.22 -18.22 5.78
N ALA A 271 -0.74 -19.29 6.39
CA ALA A 271 -0.07 -19.95 7.52
C ALA A 271 1.30 -20.50 7.13
N LYS A 272 1.47 -21.02 5.90
CA LYS A 272 2.77 -21.43 5.37
C LYS A 272 3.67 -20.22 5.12
N THR A 273 3.14 -19.08 4.70
CA THR A 273 3.93 -17.86 4.47
C THR A 273 4.42 -17.27 5.79
N TYR A 274 3.53 -17.10 6.78
CA TYR A 274 3.79 -16.42 8.05
C TYR A 274 4.20 -17.36 9.19
N HIS A 275 4.63 -18.59 8.89
CA HIS A 275 5.10 -19.51 9.94
C HIS A 275 6.39 -18.97 10.60
N PRO A 276 6.48 -18.86 11.94
CA PRO A 276 7.63 -18.29 12.64
C PRO A 276 8.97 -18.94 12.28
N ASP A 277 9.01 -20.27 12.15
CA ASP A 277 10.22 -21.03 11.78
C ASP A 277 10.84 -20.59 10.43
N ARG A 278 10.05 -19.98 9.54
CA ARG A 278 10.60 -19.42 8.29
C ARG A 278 11.49 -18.21 8.52
N TYR A 279 11.37 -17.59 9.69
CA TYR A 279 12.03 -16.34 10.04
C TYR A 279 13.06 -16.52 11.17
N ASP A 280 13.49 -17.76 11.46
CA ASP A 280 14.46 -18.07 12.53
C ASP A 280 15.81 -17.39 12.37
N ALA A 281 16.23 -17.13 11.13
CA ALA A 281 17.47 -16.43 10.81
C ALA A 281 17.36 -14.90 10.92
N TYR A 282 16.15 -14.35 11.09
CA TYR A 282 15.91 -12.91 11.14
C TYR A 282 15.85 -12.40 12.58
N GLU A 283 15.92 -11.08 12.73
CA GLU A 283 15.78 -10.43 14.04
C GLU A 283 14.48 -10.82 14.76
N GLN A 284 14.50 -10.75 16.10
CA GLN A 284 13.35 -11.13 16.94
C GLN A 284 12.07 -10.39 16.53
N LEU A 285 12.18 -9.13 16.11
CA LEU A 285 11.06 -8.34 15.62
C LEU A 285 10.29 -9.08 14.51
N PHE A 286 10.97 -9.60 13.49
CA PHE A 286 10.31 -10.24 12.34
C PHE A 286 9.62 -11.56 12.73
N ARG A 287 10.20 -12.31 13.67
CA ARG A 287 9.57 -13.51 14.24
C ARG A 287 8.32 -13.16 15.03
N ASP A 288 8.36 -12.08 15.82
CA ASP A 288 7.20 -11.59 16.56
C ASP A 288 6.09 -11.12 15.62
N LEU A 289 6.44 -10.47 14.51
CA LEU A 289 5.49 -10.09 13.47
C LEU A 289 4.85 -11.31 12.82
N ALA A 290 5.64 -12.29 12.37
CA ALA A 290 5.14 -13.52 11.78
C ALA A 290 4.16 -14.24 12.73
N ASN A 291 4.51 -14.36 14.01
CA ASN A 291 3.65 -14.90 15.06
C ASN A 291 2.32 -14.15 15.16
N ARG A 292 2.34 -12.81 15.23
CA ARG A 292 1.12 -12.00 15.30
C ARG A 292 0.24 -12.16 14.07
N ARG A 293 0.82 -12.11 12.86
CA ARG A 293 0.06 -12.31 11.61
C ARG A 293 -0.59 -13.69 11.57
N MET A 294 0.13 -14.73 12.00
CA MET A 294 -0.42 -16.08 12.09
C MET A 294 -1.61 -16.16 13.06
N GLN A 295 -1.54 -15.49 14.22
CA GLN A 295 -2.66 -15.42 15.17
C GLN A 295 -3.88 -14.72 14.55
N GLU A 296 -3.66 -13.60 13.86
CA GLU A 296 -4.73 -12.85 13.19
C GLU A 296 -5.39 -13.65 12.05
N ILE A 297 -4.60 -14.36 11.23
CA ILE A 297 -5.08 -15.27 10.19
C ILE A 297 -5.95 -16.37 10.79
N ASN A 298 -5.53 -16.94 11.93
CA ASN A 298 -6.31 -17.96 12.64
C ASN A 298 -7.62 -17.38 13.19
N ALA A 299 -7.59 -16.19 13.81
CA ALA A 299 -8.77 -15.52 14.32
C ALA A 299 -9.78 -15.20 13.21
N ALA A 300 -9.33 -14.68 12.06
CA ALA A 300 -10.18 -14.41 10.91
C ALA A 300 -10.84 -15.70 10.38
N ALA A 301 -10.07 -16.79 10.27
CA ALA A 301 -10.61 -18.08 9.85
C ALA A 301 -11.67 -18.63 10.83
N ASP A 302 -11.45 -18.49 12.12
CA ASP A 302 -12.40 -18.98 13.12
C ASP A 302 -13.67 -18.12 13.17
N GLU A 303 -13.57 -16.83 12.90
CA GLU A 303 -14.71 -15.93 12.74
C GLU A 303 -15.56 -16.30 11.52
N LEU A 304 -14.95 -16.57 10.36
CA LEU A 304 -15.67 -17.02 9.17
C LEU A 304 -16.36 -18.37 9.37
N LYS A 305 -15.74 -19.30 10.11
CA LYS A 305 -16.37 -20.57 10.47
C LYS A 305 -17.62 -20.38 11.32
N LYS A 306 -17.61 -19.45 12.28
CA LYS A 306 -18.79 -19.13 13.11
C LYS A 306 -19.95 -18.58 12.27
N ARG A 307 -19.65 -17.85 11.20
CA ARG A 307 -20.64 -17.31 10.25
C ARG A 307 -21.16 -18.34 9.24
N GLY A 308 -20.45 -19.44 9.05
CA GLY A 308 -20.76 -20.45 8.03
C GLY A 308 -20.15 -20.17 6.65
N ASP A 309 -19.21 -19.22 6.57
CA ASP A 309 -18.63 -18.70 5.33
C ASP A 309 -17.23 -19.29 5.00
N PHE A 310 -16.80 -20.37 5.69
CA PHE A 310 -15.42 -20.90 5.65
C PHE A 310 -15.19 -22.13 4.76
#